data_AF-A0A382DB03-F1
#
_entry.id   AF-A0A382DB03-F1
#
_cell.length_a   1.000
_cell.length_b   1.000
_cell.length_c   1.000
_cell.angle_alpha   90.00
_cell.angle_beta   90.00
_cell.angle_gamma   90.00
#
_symmetry.space_group_name_H-M   'P 1'
#
loop_
_entity.id
_entity.type
_entity.pdbx_description
1 polymer ?
#
loop_
_entity_poly.entity_id
_entity_poly.type
_entity_poly.pdbx_seq_one_letter_code
_entity_poly.pdbx_strand_id
1 'polypeptide(L)'
;MIFLLKGLVGFNTIILKLGRQLAWIAIGLMVVIILIQVYFRYVLNSALPWPDEAARFLMLWMTGFIAPSAYRWGGFVSIEMLFRMLPSRMVKIVTLMLLMISLL
;
A
#
# COMPACT_ATOMS: atom_id res chain seq x y z
N MET A 1 11.02 -17.57 -26.59
CA MET A 1 10.35 -17.56 -25.27
C MET A 1 10.94 -16.53 -24.29
N ILE A 2 12.24 -16.57 -24.00
CA ILE A 2 12.90 -15.73 -22.97
C ILE A 2 12.91 -14.23 -23.31
N PHE A 3 12.97 -13.86 -24.59
CA PHE A 3 13.00 -12.46 -25.04
C PHE A 3 11.67 -11.73 -24.76
N LEU A 4 10.52 -12.37 -25.02
CA LEU A 4 9.19 -11.84 -24.71
C LEU A 4 8.99 -11.66 -23.20
N LEU A 5 9.43 -12.63 -22.40
CA LEU A 5 9.38 -12.56 -20.94
C LEU A 5 10.20 -11.37 -20.40
N LYS A 6 11.41 -11.13 -20.92
CA LYS A 6 12.22 -9.97 -20.53
C LYS A 6 11.54 -8.63 -20.88
N GLY A 7 10.88 -8.54 -22.03
CA GLY A 7 10.10 -7.36 -22.42
C GLY A 7 8.95 -7.08 -21.45
N LEU A 8 8.13 -8.10 -21.14
CA LEU A 8 7.03 -8.00 -20.17
C LEU A 8 7.50 -7.64 -18.77
N VAL A 9 8.62 -8.22 -18.32
CA VAL A 9 9.20 -7.91 -17.01
C VAL A 9 9.64 -6.46 -16.95
N GLY A 10 10.31 -5.95 -17.99
CA GLY A 10 10.75 -4.57 -18.10
C GLY A 10 9.57 -3.58 -18.07
N PHE A 11 8.55 -3.82 -18.90
CA PHE A 11 7.33 -3.01 -18.92
C PHE A 11 6.64 -2.98 -17.55
N ASN A 12 6.49 -4.15 -16.92
CA ASN A 12 5.92 -4.24 -15.58
C ASN A 12 6.75 -3.47 -14.55
N THR A 13 8.10 -3.53 -14.59
CA THR A 13 8.93 -2.74 -13.66
C THR A 13 8.76 -1.23 -13.82
N ILE A 14 8.56 -0.74 -15.04
CA ILE A 14 8.36 0.68 -15.31
C ILE A 14 7.03 1.14 -14.71
N ILE A 15 5.95 0.39 -14.94
CA ILE A 15 4.64 0.67 -14.35
C ILE A 15 4.71 0.71 -12.83
N LEU A 16 5.38 -0.27 -12.22
CA LEU A 16 5.53 -0.33 -10.77
C LEU A 16 6.36 0.83 -10.21
N LYS A 17 7.35 1.31 -10.95
CA LYS A 17 8.13 2.49 -10.58
C LYS A 17 7.26 3.75 -10.62
N LEU A 18 6.46 3.92 -11.68
CA LEU A 18 5.52 5.03 -11.82
C LEU A 18 4.47 5.03 -10.70
N GLY A 19 3.85 3.88 -10.42
CA GLY A 19 2.89 3.74 -9.32
C GLY A 19 3.49 4.17 -7.98
N ARG A 20 4.74 3.78 -7.70
CA ARG A 20 5.43 4.19 -6.48
C ARG A 20 5.64 5.71 -6.40
N GLN A 21 6.01 6.36 -7.51
CA GLN A 21 6.16 7.82 -7.54
C GLN A 21 4.82 8.53 -7.31
N LEU A 22 3.74 8.05 -7.94
CA LEU A 22 2.40 8.59 -7.72
C LEU A 22 1.93 8.43 -6.27
N ALA A 23 2.22 7.30 -5.64
CA ALA A 23 1.91 7.06 -4.23
C ALA A 23 2.64 8.04 -3.30
N TRP A 24 3.92 8.32 -3.57
CA TRP A 24 4.69 9.33 -2.82
C TRP A 24 4.10 10.73 -2.97
N ILE A 25 3.72 11.11 -4.19
CA ILE A 25 3.07 12.40 -4.46
C ILE A 25 1.73 12.50 -3.74
N ALA A 26 0.93 11.43 -3.73
CA ALA A 26 -0.37 11.40 -3.06
C ALA A 26 -0.26 11.58 -1.53
N ILE A 27 0.73 10.95 -0.88
CA ILE A 27 1.02 11.20 0.55
C ILE A 27 1.46 12.65 0.77
N GLY A 28 2.35 13.19 -0.07
CA GLY A 28 2.78 14.58 0.04
C GLY A 28 1.61 15.57 -0.05
N LEU A 29 0.73 15.37 -1.02
CA LEU A 29 -0.50 16.15 -1.17
C LEU A 29 -1.42 16.03 0.05
N MET A 30 -1.57 14.83 0.61
CA MET A 30 -2.38 14.60 1.80
C MET A 30 -1.86 15.40 2.99
N VAL A 31 -0.54 15.44 3.20
CA VAL A 31 0.09 16.25 4.25
C VAL A 31 -0.20 17.73 4.04
N VAL A 32 -0.03 18.24 2.81
CA VAL A 32 -0.31 19.65 2.49
C VAL A 32 -1.77 20.01 2.76
N ILE A 33 -2.72 19.15 2.37
CA ILE A 33 -4.16 19.37 2.61
C ILE A 33 -4.47 19.44 4.10
N ILE A 34 -3.89 18.56 4.90
CA ILE A 34 -4.07 18.58 6.36
C ILE A 34 -3.45 19.85 6.97
N LEU A 35 -2.28 20.29 6.51
CA LEU A 35 -1.68 21.55 6.98
C LEU A 35 -2.57 22.75 6.63
N ILE A 36 -3.18 22.78 5.44
CA ILE A 36 -4.16 23.81 5.06
C ILE A 36 -5.38 23.74 6.00
N GLN A 37 -5.91 22.55 6.27
CA GLN A 37 -7.04 22.35 7.18
C GLN A 37 -6.73 22.90 8.59
N VAL A 38 -5.54 22.61 9.11
CA VAL A 38 -5.05 23.11 10.40
C VAL A 38 -4.95 24.64 10.38
N TYR A 39 -4.32 25.22 9.36
CA TYR A 39 -4.19 26.67 9.23
C TYR A 39 -5.55 27.38 9.22
N PHE A 40 -6.48 26.93 8.39
CA PHE A 40 -7.81 27.55 8.31
C PHE A 40 -8.62 27.38 9.59
N ARG A 41 -8.50 26.22 10.25
CA ARG A 41 -9.21 25.97 11.51
C ARG A 41 -8.69 26.83 12.66
N TYR A 42 -7.37 26.98 12.79
CA TYR A 42 -6.78 27.69 13.94
C TYR A 42 -6.53 29.18 13.70
N VAL A 43 -6.26 29.60 12.47
CA VAL A 43 -5.95 31.01 12.15
C VAL A 43 -7.18 31.75 11.66
N LEU A 44 -7.94 31.15 10.72
CA LEU A 44 -9.11 31.78 10.10
C LEU A 44 -10.43 31.43 10.81
N ASN A 45 -10.36 30.62 11.88
CA ASN A 45 -11.49 30.13 12.68
C ASN A 45 -12.67 29.61 11.82
N SER A 46 -12.37 29.11 10.63
CA SER A 46 -13.32 28.63 9.63
C SER A 46 -12.89 27.24 9.16
N ALA A 47 -13.73 26.25 9.43
CA ALA A 47 -13.46 24.88 9.02
C ALA A 47 -13.91 24.66 7.58
N LEU A 48 -12.97 24.40 6.66
CA LEU A 48 -13.34 23.94 5.32
C LEU A 48 -13.85 22.49 5.40
N PRO A 49 -14.94 22.14 4.69
CA PRO A 49 -15.53 20.81 4.77
C PRO A 49 -14.84 19.76 3.87
N TRP A 50 -14.13 20.19 2.83
CA TRP A 50 -13.54 19.31 1.81
C TRP A 50 -12.19 18.64 2.13
N PRO A 51 -11.32 19.15 3.04
CA PRO A 51 -10.01 18.54 3.29
C PRO A 51 -10.08 17.09 3.77
N ASP A 52 -11.07 16.75 4.60
CA ASP A 52 -11.25 15.39 5.11
C ASP A 52 -11.59 14.38 4.00
N GLU A 53 -12.43 14.78 3.05
CA GLU A 53 -12.77 13.94 1.89
C GLU A 53 -11.57 13.80 0.96
N ALA A 54 -10.90 14.91 0.64
CA ALA A 54 -9.73 14.90 -0.23
C ALA A 54 -8.59 14.04 0.34
N ALA A 55 -8.35 14.09 1.64
CA ALA A 55 -7.36 13.25 2.31
C ALA A 55 -7.71 11.75 2.21
N ARG A 56 -9.00 11.39 2.39
CA ARG A 56 -9.47 10.00 2.24
C ARG A 56 -9.33 9.50 0.79
N PHE A 57 -9.67 10.33 -0.19
CA PHE A 57 -9.47 9.99 -1.60
C PHE A 57 -7.99 9.75 -1.91
N LEU A 58 -7.09 10.63 -1.44
CA LEU A 58 -5.65 10.46 -1.64
C LEU A 58 -5.11 9.21 -0.95
N MET A 59 -5.60 8.88 0.25
CA MET A 59 -5.24 7.64 0.96
C MET A 59 -5.65 6.39 0.16
N LEU A 60 -6.87 6.37 -0.40
CA LEU A 60 -7.34 5.26 -1.23
C LEU A 60 -6.47 5.09 -2.48
N TRP A 61 -6.22 6.18 -3.21
CA TRP A 61 -5.41 6.15 -4.43
C TRP A 61 -3.96 5.76 -4.15
N MET A 62 -3.35 6.31 -3.10
CA MET A 62 -1.99 5.95 -2.69
C MET A 62 -1.88 4.45 -2.41
N THR A 63 -2.83 3.88 -1.67
CA THR A 63 -2.84 2.46 -1.33
C THR A 63 -2.94 1.61 -2.61
N GLY A 64 -3.82 2.01 -3.54
CA GLY A 64 -3.96 1.34 -4.84
C GLY A 64 -2.67 1.35 -5.67
N PHE A 65 -1.94 2.47 -5.68
CA PHE A 65 -0.68 2.58 -6.42
C PHE A 65 0.49 1.85 -5.77
N ILE A 66 0.55 1.80 -4.44
CA ILE A 66 1.64 1.14 -3.71
C ILE A 66 1.47 -0.39 -3.69
N ALA A 67 0.23 -0.89 -3.65
CA ALA A 67 -0.10 -2.31 -3.50
C ALA A 67 0.60 -3.27 -4.47
N PRO A 68 0.59 -3.06 -5.80
CA PRO A 68 1.26 -3.97 -6.72
C PRO A 68 2.79 -3.95 -6.56
N SER A 69 3.36 -2.81 -6.15
CA SER A 69 4.79 -2.69 -5.88
C SER A 69 5.18 -3.38 -4.57
N ALA A 70 4.34 -3.30 -3.53
CA ALA A 70 4.53 -4.01 -2.28
C ALA A 70 4.38 -5.52 -2.46
N TYR A 71 3.44 -5.97 -3.29
CA TYR A 71 3.24 -7.39 -3.60
C TYR A 71 4.47 -8.01 -4.27
N ARG A 72 5.03 -7.34 -5.30
CA ARG A 72 6.19 -7.86 -6.04
C ARG A 72 7.47 -7.97 -5.20
N TRP A 73 7.66 -7.05 -4.25
CA TRP A 73 8.90 -6.94 -3.47
C TRP A 73 8.76 -7.46 -2.03
N GLY A 74 7.63 -8.09 -1.69
CA GLY A 74 7.38 -8.57 -0.32
C GLY A 74 7.31 -7.44 0.72
N GLY A 75 6.93 -6.24 0.29
CA GLY A 75 6.88 -5.04 1.14
C GLY A 75 5.68 -5.00 2.09
N PHE A 76 4.72 -5.91 1.95
CA PHE A 76 3.72 -6.11 2.99
C PHE A 76 4.38 -6.82 4.16
N VAL A 77 4.38 -6.15 5.33
CA VAL A 77 4.82 -6.76 6.58
C VAL A 77 3.96 -7.98 6.83
N SER A 78 4.51 -9.13 6.45
CA SER A 78 3.92 -10.42 6.74
C SER A 78 4.08 -10.65 8.23
N ILE A 79 3.03 -11.12 8.89
CA ILE A 79 3.04 -11.40 10.33
C ILE A 79 3.85 -12.68 10.56
N GLU A 80 5.16 -12.63 10.32
CA GLU A 80 6.08 -13.72 10.59
C GLU A 80 6.32 -13.89 12.09
N MET A 81 6.14 -12.83 12.87
CA MET A 81 6.32 -12.84 14.32
C MET A 81 5.43 -13.89 14.98
N LEU A 82 4.17 -14.01 14.55
CA LEU A 82 3.25 -15.02 15.07
C LEU A 82 3.79 -16.43 14.80
N PHE A 83 4.18 -16.73 13.55
CA PHE A 83 4.76 -18.03 13.20
C PHE A 83 6.05 -18.36 13.96
N ARG A 84 6.87 -17.36 14.28
CA ARG A 84 8.11 -17.54 15.06
C ARG A 84 7.86 -17.80 16.54
N MET A 85 6.71 -17.39 17.09
CA MET A 85 6.35 -17.60 18.50
C MET A 85 5.58 -18.91 18.75
N LEU A 86 5.07 -19.57 17.70
CA LEU A 86 4.31 -20.81 17.85
C LEU A 86 5.19 -22.07 17.80
N PRO A 87 4.83 -23.14 18.54
CA PRO A 87 5.50 -24.43 18.46
C PRO A 87 5.33 -25.08 17.08
N SER A 88 6.34 -25.83 16.63
CA SER A 88 6.48 -26.33 15.26
C SER A 88 5.30 -27.16 14.74
N ARG A 89 4.50 -27.77 15.63
CA ARG A 89 3.28 -28.51 15.27
C ARG A 89 2.13 -27.59 14.87
N MET A 90 1.92 -26.48 15.59
CA MET A 90 0.85 -25.53 15.28
C MET A 90 1.15 -24.75 13.99
N VAL A 91 2.41 -24.38 13.75
CA VAL A 91 2.81 -23.72 12.50
C VAL A 91 2.41 -24.56 11.29
N LYS A 92 2.70 -25.88 11.30
CA LYS A 92 2.32 -26.78 10.21
C LYS A 92 0.81 -26.83 9.97
N ILE A 93 0.01 -26.85 11.03
CA ILE A 93 -1.47 -26.86 10.93
C ILE A 93 -1.96 -25.54 10.31
N VAL A 94 -1.46 -24.40 10.80
CA VAL A 94 -1.84 -23.08 10.29
C VAL A 94 -1.42 -22.93 8.82
N THR A 95 -0.21 -23.36 8.45
CA THR A 95 0.25 -23.33 7.05
C THR A 95 -0.61 -24.22 6.16
N LEU A 96 -1.00 -25.42 6.62
CA LEU A 96 -1.88 -26.31 5.87
C LEU A 96 -3.25 -25.66 5.65
N MET A 97 -3.83 -25.05 6.70
CA MET A 97 -5.10 -24.32 6.59
C MET A 97 -5.01 -23.15 5.61
N LEU A 98 -3.97 -22.33 5.71
CA LEU A 98 -3.74 -21.21 4.79
C LEU A 98 -3.59 -21.68 3.33
N LEU A 99 -2.91 -22.81 3.11
CA LEU A 99 -2.75 -23.38 1.77
C LEU A 99 -4.11 -23.83 1.19
N MET A 100 -4.95 -24.47 2.01
CA MET A 100 -6.30 -24.88 1.61
C MET A 100 -7.18 -23.68 1.26
N ILE A 101 -7.08 -22.60 2.04
CA ILE A 101 -7.81 -21.35 1.77
C ILE A 101 -7.30 -20.68 0.50
N SER A 102 -5.99 -20.66 0.27
CA SER A 102 -5.39 -20.08 -0.95
C SER A 102 -5.75 -20.83 -2.23
N LEU A 103 -6.18 -22.09 -2.11
CA LEU A 103 -6.61 -22.91 -3.24
C LEU A 103 -8.06 -22.64 -3.65
N LEU A 104 -8.82 -21.93 -2.81
CA LEU A 104 -10.24 -21.61 -2.95
C LEU A 104 -10.41 -20.24 -3.62
#